data_AF-A0A9E5YGN6-F1
#
_entry.id   AF-A0A9E5YGN6-F1
#
_cell.length_a   1.000
_cell.length_b   1.000
_cell.length_c   1.000
_cell.angle_alpha   90.00
_cell.angle_beta   90.00
_cell.angle_gamma   90.00
#
_symmetry.space_group_name_H-M   'P 1'
#
loop_
_entity.id
_entity.type
_entity.pdbx_description
1 polymer ?
#
loop_
_entity_poly.entity_id
_entity_poly.type
_entity_poly.pdbx_seq_one_letter_code
_entity_poly.pdbx_strand_id
1 'polypeptide(L)'
;MLILARIHNIKKEACNTEENFWKFLINALKQGRATQVSMVTGAKNADGASMSKFIGGHSLLPKNYNKIPKGTIKEIGDLLLRGDCKSSTKEAILMLLAHHPTKAALNTLKIYNENPDKDLKFYARLALDECMMWNE
;
A
#
# COMPACT_ATOMS: atom_id res chain seq x y z
N MET A 1 -10.08 38.16 11.84
CA MET A 1 -9.68 37.79 10.47
C MET A 1 -9.59 36.26 10.42
N LEU A 2 -10.65 35.58 9.96
CA LEU A 2 -10.76 34.12 9.95
C LEU A 2 -10.06 33.57 8.71
N ILE A 3 -8.89 32.97 8.87
CA ILE A 3 -8.25 32.17 7.81
C ILE A 3 -8.90 30.79 7.85
N LEU A 4 -9.98 30.63 7.08
CA LEU A 4 -10.52 29.31 6.73
C LEU A 4 -9.49 28.59 5.86
N ALA A 5 -8.68 27.75 6.49
CA ALA A 5 -7.81 26.82 5.78
C ALA A 5 -8.69 25.93 4.87
N ARG A 6 -8.50 26.08 3.55
CA ARG A 6 -8.97 25.13 2.54
C ARG A 6 -8.35 23.77 2.82
N ILE A 7 -9.02 22.97 3.66
CA ILE A 7 -8.84 21.52 3.64
C ILE A 7 -9.34 21.11 2.26
N HIS A 8 -8.41 20.74 1.38
CA HIS A 8 -8.74 20.18 0.09
C HIS A 8 -9.65 18.98 0.34
N ASN A 9 -10.91 19.16 -0.01
CA ASN A 9 -11.93 18.14 -0.03
C ASN A 9 -11.52 17.13 -1.11
N ILE A 10 -10.68 16.16 -0.72
CA ILE A 10 -10.52 14.93 -1.48
C ILE A 10 -11.92 14.34 -1.47
N LYS A 11 -12.69 14.58 -2.55
CA LYS A 11 -13.95 13.87 -2.76
C LYS A 11 -13.65 12.40 -2.51
N LYS A 12 -14.45 11.78 -1.65
CA LYS A 12 -14.33 10.38 -1.25
C LYS A 12 -14.68 9.50 -2.45
N GLU A 13 -13.80 9.48 -3.45
CA GLU A 13 -13.89 8.58 -4.59
C GLU A 13 -13.53 7.18 -4.07
N ALA A 14 -14.48 6.25 -4.23
CA ALA A 14 -14.35 4.91 -3.70
C ALA A 14 -13.16 4.18 -4.35
N CYS A 15 -12.27 3.60 -3.57
CA CYS A 15 -11.08 2.86 -4.07
C CYS A 15 -11.38 1.37 -4.33
N ASN A 16 -12.63 1.02 -4.64
CA ASN A 16 -13.11 -0.35 -4.78
C ASN A 16 -12.90 -0.97 -6.18
N THR A 17 -12.35 -0.21 -7.13
CA THR A 17 -11.95 -0.68 -8.47
C THR A 17 -10.48 -0.35 -8.72
N GLU A 18 -9.83 -1.09 -9.62
CA GLU A 18 -8.44 -0.80 -10.01
C GLU A 18 -8.29 0.62 -10.56
N GLU A 19 -9.20 1.05 -11.43
CA GLU A 19 -9.16 2.39 -12.03
C GLU A 19 -9.21 3.48 -10.95
N ASN A 20 -10.13 3.37 -9.99
CA ASN A 20 -10.26 4.35 -8.93
C ASN A 20 -9.06 4.31 -7.97
N PHE A 21 -8.54 3.12 -7.66
CA PHE A 21 -7.33 2.97 -6.86
C PHE A 21 -6.14 3.68 -7.53
N TRP A 22 -5.91 3.47 -8.83
CA TRP A 22 -4.81 4.11 -9.54
C TRP A 22 -5.01 5.62 -9.66
N LYS A 23 -6.24 6.10 -9.92
CA LYS A 23 -6.57 7.54 -9.89
C LYS A 23 -6.25 8.15 -8.53
N PHE A 24 -6.68 7.49 -7.45
CA PHE A 24 -6.38 7.89 -6.08
C PHE A 24 -4.87 7.95 -5.84
N LEU A 25 -4.14 6.88 -6.17
CA LEU A 25 -2.71 6.77 -5.92
C LEU A 25 -1.92 7.83 -6.69
N ILE A 26 -2.21 8.03 -7.98
CA ILE A 26 -1.60 9.07 -8.82
C ILE A 26 -1.86 10.45 -8.22
N ASN A 27 -3.08 10.74 -7.79
CA ASN A 27 -3.41 12.03 -7.17
C ASN A 27 -2.71 12.23 -5.82
N ALA A 28 -2.56 11.17 -5.02
CA ALA A 28 -1.81 11.22 -3.77
C ALA A 28 -0.31 11.47 -4.04
N LEU A 29 0.27 10.80 -5.04
CA LEU A 29 1.67 10.96 -5.44
C LEU A 29 2.03 12.37 -5.94
N LYS A 30 1.06 13.12 -6.50
CA LYS A 30 1.25 14.54 -6.86
C LYS A 30 1.56 15.44 -5.65
N GLN A 31 1.23 15.00 -4.43
CA GLN A 31 1.55 15.72 -3.19
C GLN A 31 2.96 15.41 -2.67
N GLY A 32 3.72 14.58 -3.40
CA GLY A 32 5.04 14.12 -3.04
C GLY A 32 5.06 12.63 -2.67
N ARG A 33 6.28 12.09 -2.56
CA ARG A 33 6.54 10.70 -2.17
C ARG A 33 7.08 10.65 -0.74
N ALA A 34 6.91 9.51 -0.09
CA ALA A 34 7.58 9.24 1.17
C ALA A 34 9.11 9.24 0.94
N THR A 35 9.87 9.76 1.91
CA THR A 35 11.33 9.71 1.86
C THR A 35 11.75 8.24 1.92
N GLN A 36 12.48 7.79 0.92
CA GLN A 36 12.97 6.41 0.87
C GLN A 36 14.38 6.36 1.48
N VAL A 37 14.63 5.40 2.37
CA VAL A 37 15.98 5.00 2.75
C VAL A 37 16.29 3.73 1.98
N SER A 38 17.06 3.84 0.90
CA SER A 38 17.41 2.69 0.08
C SER A 38 18.64 1.99 0.66
N MET A 39 18.48 0.78 1.20
CA MET A 39 19.61 -0.17 1.30
C MET A 39 19.64 -1.01 0.04
N VAL A 40 20.69 -0.86 -0.77
CA VAL A 40 20.94 -1.74 -1.92
C VAL A 40 21.68 -2.97 -1.40
N THR A 41 21.04 -4.14 -1.39
CA THR A 41 21.72 -5.41 -1.14
C THR A 41 21.78 -6.23 -2.42
N GLY A 42 22.99 -6.47 -2.92
CA GLY A 42 23.31 -7.21 -4.15
C GLY A 42 23.10 -8.73 -4.05
N ALA A 43 21.93 -9.17 -3.57
CA ALA A 43 21.59 -10.58 -3.44
C ALA A 43 21.25 -11.20 -4.80
N LYS A 44 21.98 -12.25 -5.20
CA LYS A 44 21.88 -12.93 -6.52
C LYS A 44 20.86 -14.09 -6.55
N ASN A 45 20.12 -14.33 -5.46
CA ASN A 45 19.10 -15.38 -5.38
C ASN A 45 17.68 -14.81 -5.63
N ALA A 46 16.71 -15.69 -5.87
CA ALA A 46 15.33 -15.31 -6.18
C ALA A 46 14.68 -14.46 -5.06
N ASP A 47 14.99 -14.76 -3.81
CA ASP A 47 14.53 -13.99 -2.64
C ASP A 47 15.13 -12.57 -2.63
N GLY A 48 16.43 -12.44 -2.97
CA GLY A 48 17.11 -11.16 -3.11
C GLY A 48 16.52 -10.25 -4.19
N ALA A 49 16.14 -10.83 -5.33
CA ALA A 49 15.44 -10.11 -6.40
C ALA A 49 14.03 -9.66 -5.95
N SER A 50 13.31 -10.52 -5.24
CA SER A 50 11.96 -10.23 -4.73
C SER A 50 11.99 -9.14 -3.65
N MET A 51 12.98 -9.19 -2.75
CA MET A 51 13.25 -8.14 -1.76
C MET A 51 13.60 -6.82 -2.44
N SER A 52 14.48 -6.83 -3.44
CA SER A 52 14.85 -5.62 -4.19
C SER A 52 13.64 -4.98 -4.88
N LYS A 53 12.76 -5.81 -5.47
CA LYS A 53 11.53 -5.35 -6.12
C LYS A 53 10.53 -4.80 -5.09
N PHE A 54 10.46 -5.39 -3.89
CA PHE A 54 9.64 -4.88 -2.78
C PHE A 54 10.16 -3.53 -2.25
N ILE A 55 11.47 -3.41 -2.01
CA ILE A 55 12.13 -2.14 -1.65
C ILE A 55 11.86 -1.08 -2.73
N GLY A 56 11.99 -1.43 -4.02
CA GLY A 56 11.65 -0.53 -5.13
C GLY A 56 10.19 -0.07 -5.11
N GLY A 57 9.28 -0.92 -4.63
CA GLY A 57 7.86 -0.62 -4.46
C GLY A 57 7.58 0.56 -3.52
N HIS A 58 8.48 0.88 -2.58
CA HIS A 58 8.35 2.06 -1.72
C HIS A 58 8.26 3.37 -2.51
N SER A 59 8.69 3.37 -3.78
CA SER A 59 8.55 4.54 -4.65
C SER A 59 7.08 4.90 -4.85
N LEU A 60 6.18 3.93 -4.71
CA LEU A 60 4.73 4.11 -4.80
C LEU A 60 4.09 4.67 -3.53
N LEU A 61 4.83 4.88 -2.44
CA LEU A 61 4.28 5.44 -1.20
C LEU A 61 4.10 6.97 -1.30
N PRO A 62 2.86 7.49 -1.22
CA PRO A 62 2.63 8.93 -1.18
C PRO A 62 3.13 9.55 0.13
N LYS A 63 3.59 10.80 0.11
CA LYS A 63 4.14 11.50 1.30
C LYS A 63 3.25 11.43 2.55
N ASN A 64 1.93 11.41 2.37
CA ASN A 64 0.94 11.38 3.44
C ASN A 64 0.20 10.04 3.53
N TYR A 65 0.82 8.91 3.17
CA TYR A 65 0.19 7.59 3.17
C TYR A 65 -0.45 7.24 4.53
N ASN A 66 0.20 7.64 5.63
CA ASN A 66 -0.27 7.41 6.99
C ASN A 66 -1.54 8.21 7.36
N LYS A 67 -1.92 9.21 6.55
CA LYS A 67 -3.12 10.04 6.76
C LYS A 67 -4.31 9.59 5.90
N ILE A 68 -4.16 8.51 5.13
CA ILE A 68 -5.27 7.97 4.32
C ILE A 68 -6.41 7.56 5.25
N PRO A 69 -7.66 8.01 5.00
CA PRO A 69 -8.79 7.70 5.87
C PRO A 69 -9.03 6.19 6.01
N LYS A 70 -9.42 5.75 7.20
CA LYS A 70 -9.72 4.33 7.50
C LYS A 70 -10.72 3.70 6.51
N GLY A 71 -11.75 4.46 6.10
CA GLY A 71 -12.73 4.00 5.10
C GLY A 71 -12.08 3.66 3.76
N THR A 72 -11.17 4.52 3.29
CA THR A 72 -10.39 4.31 2.06
C THR A 72 -9.44 3.12 2.19
N ILE A 73 -8.79 2.94 3.36
CA ILE A 73 -7.96 1.76 3.62
C ILE A 73 -8.77 0.47 3.56
N LYS A 74 -9.99 0.47 4.09
CA LYS A 74 -10.88 -0.68 3.98
C LYS A 74 -11.21 -0.99 2.51
N GLU A 75 -11.59 0.01 1.72
CA GLU A 75 -11.91 -0.19 0.30
C GLU A 75 -10.72 -0.72 -0.50
N ILE A 76 -9.52 -0.19 -0.23
CA ILE A 76 -8.25 -0.67 -0.81
C ILE A 76 -7.99 -2.13 -0.41
N GLY A 77 -8.24 -2.47 0.86
CA GLY A 77 -8.10 -3.83 1.34
C GLY A 77 -9.12 -4.79 0.73
N ASP A 78 -10.36 -4.37 0.56
CA ASP A 78 -11.40 -5.15 -0.12
C ASP A 78 -10.97 -5.42 -1.59
N LEU A 79 -10.33 -4.45 -2.27
CA LEU A 79 -9.79 -4.61 -3.61
C LEU A 79 -8.62 -5.61 -3.69
N LEU A 80 -7.75 -5.68 -2.67
CA LEU A 80 -6.67 -6.68 -2.60
C LEU A 80 -7.21 -8.12 -2.62
N LEU A 81 -8.31 -8.35 -1.90
CA LEU A 81 -8.91 -9.67 -1.72
C LEU A 81 -9.73 -10.14 -2.93
N ARG A 82 -9.89 -9.31 -3.96
CA ARG A 82 -10.61 -9.68 -5.18
C ARG A 82 -9.78 -10.62 -6.05
N GLY A 83 -10.41 -11.70 -6.51
CA GLY A 83 -9.78 -12.69 -7.39
C GLY A 83 -9.47 -12.17 -8.81
N ASP A 84 -10.16 -11.12 -9.26
CA ASP A 84 -9.99 -10.51 -10.58
C ASP A 84 -9.02 -9.32 -10.61
N CYS A 85 -8.47 -8.93 -9.45
CA CYS A 85 -7.55 -7.79 -9.35
C CYS A 85 -6.15 -8.18 -9.88
N LYS A 86 -5.58 -7.35 -10.76
CA LYS A 86 -4.26 -7.60 -11.36
C LYS A 86 -3.15 -7.62 -10.31
N SER A 87 -2.16 -8.48 -10.52
CA SER A 87 -1.01 -8.62 -9.61
C SER A 87 -0.24 -7.30 -9.40
N SER A 88 -0.08 -6.48 -10.44
CA SER A 88 0.57 -5.16 -10.31
C SER A 88 -0.20 -4.20 -9.39
N THR A 89 -1.53 -4.24 -9.45
CA THR A 89 -2.39 -3.47 -8.54
C THR A 89 -2.25 -4.00 -7.11
N LYS A 90 -2.28 -5.33 -6.93
CA LYS A 90 -2.07 -5.96 -5.62
C LYS A 90 -0.70 -5.62 -5.02
N GLU A 91 0.38 -5.60 -5.81
CA GLU A 91 1.72 -5.18 -5.35
C GLU A 91 1.70 -3.76 -4.76
N ALA A 92 1.06 -2.81 -5.46
CA ALA A 92 0.94 -1.44 -4.99
C ALA A 92 0.09 -1.34 -3.70
N ILE A 93 -0.98 -2.12 -3.62
CA ILE A 93 -1.83 -2.18 -2.43
C ILE A 93 -1.06 -2.77 -1.24
N LEU A 94 -0.36 -3.88 -1.42
CA LEU A 94 0.45 -4.53 -0.38
C LEU A 94 1.46 -3.54 0.21
N MET A 95 2.18 -2.79 -0.65
CA MET A 95 3.11 -1.76 -0.20
C MET A 95 2.43 -0.66 0.63
N LEU A 96 1.27 -0.19 0.18
CA LEU A 96 0.52 0.86 0.87
C LEU A 96 0.00 0.41 2.24
N LEU A 97 -0.55 -0.80 2.31
CA LEU A 97 -1.09 -1.37 3.54
C LEU A 97 0.02 -1.75 4.53
N ALA A 98 1.16 -2.24 4.04
CA ALA A 98 2.33 -2.58 4.86
C ALA A 98 2.77 -1.42 5.77
N HIS A 99 2.62 -0.19 5.28
CA HIS A 99 3.05 1.02 5.97
C HIS A 99 1.92 1.73 6.72
N HIS A 100 0.69 1.21 6.72
CA HIS A 100 -0.45 1.93 7.31
C HIS A 100 -0.69 1.51 8.77
N PRO A 101 -0.69 2.45 9.73
CA PRO A 101 -0.83 2.15 11.16
C PRO A 101 -2.30 1.97 11.56
N THR A 102 -3.03 1.07 10.88
CA THR A 102 -4.40 0.73 11.25
C THR A 102 -4.63 -0.76 11.34
N LYS A 103 -5.43 -1.16 12.35
CA LYS A 103 -5.92 -2.54 12.48
C LYS A 103 -6.65 -3.05 11.23
N ALA A 104 -7.25 -2.15 10.44
CA ALA A 104 -7.89 -2.51 9.17
C ALA A 104 -6.85 -3.04 8.16
N ALA A 105 -5.75 -2.32 7.97
CA ALA A 105 -4.65 -2.76 7.11
C ALA A 105 -4.06 -4.09 7.60
N LEU A 106 -3.76 -4.20 8.91
CA LEU A 106 -3.22 -5.42 9.50
C LEU A 106 -4.15 -6.62 9.28
N ASN A 107 -5.45 -6.48 9.53
CA ASN A 107 -6.41 -7.57 9.35
C ASN A 107 -6.53 -8.00 7.89
N THR A 108 -6.57 -7.05 6.96
CA THR A 108 -6.58 -7.36 5.52
C THR A 108 -5.34 -8.14 5.11
N LEU A 109 -4.14 -7.72 5.57
CA LEU A 109 -2.90 -8.39 5.23
C LEU A 109 -2.83 -9.80 5.82
N LYS A 110 -3.35 -10.01 7.04
CA LYS A 110 -3.50 -11.35 7.63
C LYS A 110 -4.36 -12.25 6.75
N ILE A 111 -5.55 -11.78 6.36
CA ILE A 111 -6.47 -12.54 5.49
C ILE A 111 -5.81 -12.88 4.15
N TYR A 112 -5.18 -11.90 3.50
CA TYR A 112 -4.53 -12.15 2.21
C TYR A 112 -3.37 -13.16 2.31
N ASN A 113 -2.64 -13.17 3.42
CA ASN A 113 -1.54 -14.11 3.66
C ASN A 113 -1.99 -15.56 3.88
N GLU A 114 -3.27 -15.83 4.17
CA GLU A 114 -3.79 -17.19 4.29
C GLU A 114 -3.78 -17.93 2.94
N ASN A 115 -4.01 -17.19 1.83
CA ASN A 115 -3.96 -17.74 0.48
C ASN A 115 -3.57 -16.67 -0.55
N PRO A 116 -2.30 -16.22 -0.57
CA PRO A 116 -1.86 -15.18 -1.49
C PRO A 116 -1.75 -15.70 -2.92
N ASP A 117 -1.80 -14.79 -3.89
CA ASP A 117 -1.47 -15.10 -5.28
C ASP A 117 -0.07 -15.72 -5.32
N LYS A 118 0.12 -16.78 -6.11
CA LYS A 118 1.36 -17.57 -6.13
C LYS A 118 2.61 -16.69 -6.28
N ASP A 119 2.56 -15.72 -7.18
CA ASP A 119 3.68 -14.83 -7.50
C ASP A 119 3.86 -13.69 -6.48
N LEU A 120 2.89 -13.50 -5.57
CA LEU A 120 2.90 -12.47 -4.54
C LEU A 120 3.13 -13.03 -3.13
N LYS A 121 3.36 -14.33 -2.97
CA LYS A 121 3.54 -14.97 -1.66
C LYS A 121 4.63 -14.32 -0.81
N PHE A 122 5.79 -14.03 -1.42
CA PHE A 122 6.90 -13.37 -0.72
C PHE A 122 6.56 -11.92 -0.35
N TYR A 123 5.91 -11.19 -1.26
CA TYR A 123 5.44 -9.82 -1.04
C TYR A 123 4.40 -9.72 0.07
N ALA A 124 3.44 -10.64 0.10
CA ALA A 124 2.40 -10.70 1.10
C ALA A 124 3.00 -10.86 2.50
N ARG A 125 4.00 -11.74 2.64
CA ARG A 125 4.72 -11.95 3.89
C ARG A 125 5.44 -10.68 4.35
N LEU A 126 6.26 -10.07 3.48
CA LEU A 126 6.97 -8.84 3.84
C LEU A 126 6.02 -7.71 4.22
N ALA A 127 4.92 -7.54 3.48
CA ALA A 127 3.93 -6.52 3.79
C ALA A 127 3.29 -6.74 5.16
N LEU A 128 3.01 -7.99 5.54
CA LEU A 128 2.47 -8.31 6.86
C LEU A 128 3.49 -8.06 7.96
N ASP A 129 4.73 -8.52 7.79
CA ASP A 129 5.83 -8.32 8.76
C ASP A 129 6.06 -6.82 9.00
N GLU A 130 6.09 -6.01 7.94
CA GLU A 130 6.20 -4.55 8.07
C GLU A 130 4.99 -3.92 8.75
N CYS A 131 3.76 -4.33 8.40
CA CYS A 131 2.55 -3.81 9.03
C CYS A 131 2.49 -4.11 10.53
N MET A 132 2.98 -5.27 10.94
CA MET A 132 3.07 -5.63 12.36
C MET A 132 3.96 -4.65 13.12
N MET A 133 5.13 -4.27 12.60
CA MET A 133 6.02 -3.28 13.26
C MET A 133 5.35 -1.92 13.51
N TRP A 134 4.33 -1.55 12.73
CA TRP A 134 3.58 -0.29 12.91
C TRP A 134 2.37 -0.42 13.86
N ASN A 135 1.97 -1.63 14.21
CA ASN A 135 0.75 -1.93 14.97
C ASN A 135 1.02 -2.78 16.23
N GLU A 136 2.28 -2.92 16.63
CA GLU A 136 2.72 -3.45 17.93
C GLU A 136 2.31 -2.52 19.10
#